data_AF-A0A2E3BYY3-F1
#
_entry.id   AF-A0A2E3BYY3-F1
#
_cell.length_a   1.000
_cell.length_b   1.000
_cell.length_c   1.000
_cell.angle_alpha   90.00
_cell.angle_beta   90.00
_cell.angle_gamma   90.00
#
_symmetry.space_group_name_H-M   'P 1'
#
loop_
_entity.id
_entity.type
_entity.pdbx_description
1 polymer ?
#
loop_
_entity_poly.entity_id
_entity_poly.type
_entity_poly.pdbx_seq_one_letter_code
_entity_poly.pdbx_strand_id
1 'polypeptide(L)'
;MFFCPVCSYSLDLSKTVPKAQVGGEVLSETTDSEDSIMVGGVMDFDKLIKLILQKKKINPTDISGIDMEVLQKSKQFKKLNVDEKNLIFNTVQDNLPKSEKKLFKNKDDSNFTESAFFICKNCGFNKPIEGGTQIFKKSIGDSKLSTTIQMPESYSDRIYDTTLPRTVRYICKNSKCTSHKDPSKREAVFFRLENSYKLRYICTACETTWLN
;
A
#
# COMPACT_ATOMS: atom_id res chain seq x y z
N MET A 1 -12.37 -8.59 4.32
CA MET A 1 -11.15 -9.32 4.75
C MET A 1 -10.74 -10.24 3.61
N PHE A 2 -9.45 -10.35 3.32
CA PHE A 2 -8.93 -11.18 2.23
C PHE A 2 -8.41 -12.51 2.79
N PHE A 3 -8.76 -13.62 2.14
CA PHE A 3 -8.38 -14.96 2.58
C PHE A 3 -7.46 -15.65 1.56
N CYS A 4 -6.57 -16.47 2.07
CA CYS A 4 -5.65 -17.26 1.27
C CYS A 4 -6.42 -18.37 0.53
N PRO A 5 -6.23 -18.54 -0.80
CA PRO A 5 -6.91 -19.60 -1.55
C PRO A 5 -6.39 -21.01 -1.20
N VAL A 6 -5.19 -21.14 -0.63
CA VAL A 6 -4.56 -22.43 -0.31
C VAL A 6 -5.02 -22.97 1.04
N CYS A 7 -5.08 -22.12 2.07
CA CYS A 7 -5.31 -22.56 3.44
C CYS A 7 -6.40 -21.77 4.19
N SER A 8 -7.14 -20.90 3.51
CA SER A 8 -8.20 -20.06 4.09
C SER A 8 -7.80 -19.13 5.24
N TYR A 9 -6.49 -18.99 5.51
CA TYR A 9 -5.98 -18.06 6.52
C TYR A 9 -6.07 -16.60 6.02
N SER A 10 -6.21 -15.64 6.93
CA SER A 10 -6.25 -14.22 6.59
C SER A 10 -4.94 -13.74 5.96
N LEU A 11 -5.03 -12.98 4.88
CA LEU A 11 -3.87 -12.36 4.24
C LEU A 11 -3.50 -11.06 4.96
N ASP A 12 -2.20 -10.89 5.24
CA ASP A 12 -1.59 -9.68 5.74
C ASP A 12 -1.01 -8.83 4.60
N LEU A 13 -0.67 -7.58 4.90
CA LEU A 13 -0.08 -6.64 3.94
C LEU A 13 1.43 -6.53 4.19
N SER A 14 2.21 -6.57 3.12
CA SER A 14 3.66 -6.33 3.20
C SER A 14 4.17 -5.52 2.01
N LYS A 15 5.24 -4.78 2.24
CA LYS A 15 6.01 -4.10 1.19
C LYS A 15 7.06 -5.01 0.53
N THR A 16 7.36 -6.14 1.16
CA THR A 16 8.35 -7.10 0.70
C THR A 16 7.78 -8.50 0.76
N VAL A 17 8.04 -9.28 -0.28
CA VAL A 17 7.77 -10.72 -0.25
C VAL A 17 8.92 -11.38 0.52
N PRO A 18 8.66 -12.09 1.63
CA PRO A 18 9.69 -12.88 2.29
C PRO A 18 10.18 -13.91 1.28
N LYS A 19 11.48 -13.88 0.97
CA LYS A 19 12.12 -14.94 0.20
C LYS A 19 11.88 -16.25 0.95
N ALA A 20 11.36 -17.27 0.27
CA ALA A 20 11.17 -18.58 0.87
C ALA A 20 12.53 -19.11 1.32
N GLN A 21 12.78 -19.12 2.62
CA GLN A 21 13.93 -19.80 3.20
C GLN A 21 13.60 -21.29 3.25
N VAL A 22 14.17 -22.05 2.32
CA VAL A 22 14.22 -23.50 2.41
C VAL A 22 15.69 -23.85 2.67
N GLY A 23 16.03 -24.24 3.90
CA GLY A 23 17.35 -24.82 4.18
C GLY A 23 18.50 -23.86 4.49
N GLY A 24 18.27 -22.69 5.09
CA GLY A 24 19.33 -21.96 5.80
C GLY A 24 20.37 -21.19 4.96
N GLU A 25 20.31 -21.21 3.63
CA GLU A 25 21.11 -20.33 2.78
C GLU A 25 20.28 -19.16 2.23
N VAL A 26 20.77 -17.95 2.46
CA VAL A 26 20.28 -16.76 1.77
C VAL A 26 20.92 -16.76 0.39
N LEU A 27 20.15 -17.11 -0.65
CA LEU A 27 20.53 -16.79 -2.03
C LEU A 27 20.47 -15.27 -2.20
N SER A 28 21.59 -14.61 -1.91
CA SER A 28 21.98 -13.42 -2.64
C SER A 28 22.50 -13.90 -3.99
N GLU A 29 21.77 -13.63 -5.06
CA GLU A 29 22.37 -13.61 -6.39
C GLU A 29 23.36 -12.44 -6.42
N THR A 30 24.55 -12.67 -5.90
CA THR A 30 25.75 -11.97 -6.33
C THR A 30 26.33 -12.82 -7.43
N THR A 31 26.17 -12.38 -8.67
CA THR A 31 27.02 -12.83 -9.77
C THR A 31 28.44 -12.39 -9.43
N ASP A 32 29.19 -13.30 -8.80
CA ASP A 32 30.64 -13.22 -8.70
C ASP A 32 31.21 -13.39 -10.10
N SER A 33 31.52 -12.27 -10.74
CA SER A 33 32.52 -12.23 -11.80
C SER A 33 33.76 -11.56 -11.22
N GLU A 34 34.69 -12.42 -10.77
CA GLU A 34 36.08 -12.06 -10.58
C GLU A 34 36.65 -11.61 -11.92
N ASP A 35 36.67 -10.30 -12.17
CA ASP A 35 37.54 -9.75 -13.20
C ASP A 35 38.22 -8.49 -12.66
N SER A 36 39.54 -8.65 -12.51
CA SER A 36 40.46 -7.67 -12.00
C SER A 36 40.72 -6.62 -13.08
N ILE A 37 39.92 -5.56 -13.11
CA ILE A 37 40.21 -4.41 -13.97
C ILE A 37 41.17 -3.47 -13.21
N MET A 38 42.46 -3.60 -13.50
CA MET A 38 43.46 -2.58 -13.19
C MET A 38 43.20 -1.34 -14.05
N VAL A 39 42.77 -0.23 -13.43
CA VAL A 39 42.86 1.10 -14.03
C VAL A 39 43.77 1.96 -13.16
N GLY A 40 44.83 2.48 -13.81
CA GLY A 40 45.94 3.19 -13.19
C GLY A 40 45.54 4.49 -12.49
N GLY A 41 46.18 4.71 -11.33
CA GLY A 41 46.01 5.88 -10.49
C GLY A 41 45.94 5.51 -9.01
N VAL A 42 46.90 4.71 -8.52
CA VAL A 42 46.91 4.25 -7.12
C VAL A 42 47.24 5.43 -6.20
N MET A 43 46.20 6.09 -5.72
CA MET A 43 46.27 6.87 -4.50
C MET A 43 46.30 5.89 -3.34
N ASP A 44 47.43 5.88 -2.64
CA ASP A 44 47.71 5.05 -1.48
C ASP A 44 46.68 5.36 -0.37
N PHE A 45 45.70 4.46 -0.15
CA PHE A 45 44.60 4.65 0.82
C PHE A 45 45.11 5.05 2.21
N ASP A 46 46.29 4.56 2.57
CA ASP A 46 46.97 4.85 3.82
C ASP A 46 47.35 6.34 3.94
N LYS A 47 47.68 7.02 2.84
CA LYS A 47 47.98 8.45 2.82
C LYS A 47 46.70 9.28 2.94
N LEU A 48 45.62 8.87 2.27
CA LEU A 48 44.33 9.55 2.34
C LEU A 48 43.76 9.51 3.76
N ILE A 49 43.75 8.34 4.41
CA ILE A 49 43.26 8.17 5.78
C ILE A 49 44.05 9.06 6.75
N LYS A 50 45.39 9.11 6.61
CA LYS A 50 46.24 9.97 7.44
C LYS A 50 46.00 11.45 7.19
N LEU A 51 45.74 11.88 5.95
CA LEU A 51 45.46 13.27 5.61
C LEU A 51 44.11 13.73 6.18
N ILE A 52 43.08 12.88 6.14
CA ILE A 52 41.75 13.15 6.72
C ILE A 52 41.85 13.26 8.24
N LEU A 53 42.54 12.35 8.91
CA LEU A 53 42.74 12.39 10.36
C LEU A 53 43.54 13.62 10.81
N GLN A 54 44.46 14.11 9.97
CA GLN A 54 45.21 15.35 10.21
C GLN A 54 44.43 16.64 9.88
N LYS A 55 43.16 16.56 9.47
CA LYS A 55 42.28 17.70 9.11
C LYS A 55 42.88 18.64 8.05
N LYS A 56 43.73 18.14 7.15
CA LYS A 56 44.27 18.95 6.05
C LYS A 56 43.24 19.10 4.94
N LYS A 57 43.28 20.22 4.20
CA LYS A 57 42.41 20.45 3.04
C LYS A 57 42.69 19.39 1.98
N ILE A 58 41.66 18.68 1.55
CA ILE A 58 41.75 17.65 0.51
C ILE A 58 41.23 18.25 -0.79
N ASN A 59 41.96 18.03 -1.88
CA ASN A 59 41.51 18.50 -3.19
C ASN A 59 40.55 17.47 -3.82
N PRO A 60 39.53 17.91 -4.58
CA PRO A 60 38.59 17.01 -5.26
C PRO A 60 39.26 16.02 -6.22
N THR A 61 40.43 16.37 -6.76
CA THR A 61 41.26 15.54 -7.63
C THR A 61 41.87 14.34 -6.94
N ASP A 62 41.98 14.38 -5.60
CA ASP A 62 42.57 13.32 -4.80
C ASP A 62 41.56 12.20 -4.47
N ILE A 63 40.29 12.44 -4.76
CA ILE A 63 39.16 11.57 -4.36
C ILE A 63 38.43 11.01 -5.58
N SER A 64 38.59 11.62 -6.76
CA SER A 64 38.02 11.12 -8.01
C SER A 64 38.62 9.75 -8.37
N GLY A 65 37.80 8.71 -8.32
CA GLY A 65 38.21 7.32 -8.62
C GLY A 65 38.32 6.39 -7.40
N ILE A 66 38.00 6.88 -6.19
CA ILE A 66 37.97 6.01 -5.00
C ILE A 66 36.65 5.23 -4.95
N ASP A 67 36.76 3.91 -5.08
CA ASP A 67 35.64 3.02 -4.79
C ASP A 67 35.45 2.88 -3.26
N MET A 68 34.27 3.28 -2.79
CA MET A 68 33.85 3.18 -1.39
C MET A 68 33.87 1.74 -0.87
N GLU A 69 33.65 0.74 -1.73
CA GLU A 69 33.67 -0.67 -1.33
C GLU A 69 35.10 -1.16 -1.05
N VAL A 70 36.07 -0.67 -1.84
CA VAL A 70 37.49 -0.97 -1.66
C VAL A 70 38.02 -0.27 -0.40
N LEU A 71 37.60 0.97 -0.12
CA LEU A 71 37.99 1.71 1.09
C LEU A 71 37.52 0.98 2.37
N GLN A 72 36.27 0.50 2.39
CA GLN A 72 35.70 -0.24 3.52
C GLN A 72 36.41 -1.58 3.77
N LYS A 73 36.94 -2.21 2.72
CA LYS A 73 37.70 -3.46 2.81
C LYS A 73 39.15 -3.26 3.26
N SER A 74 39.69 -2.04 3.21
CA SER A 74 41.08 -1.74 3.56
C SER A 74 41.42 -2.04 5.04
N LYS A 75 42.64 -2.54 5.28
CA LYS A 75 43.09 -2.95 6.61
C LYS A 75 43.16 -1.79 7.61
N GLN A 76 43.55 -0.60 7.15
CA GLN A 76 43.64 0.59 8.00
C GLN A 76 42.25 1.09 8.40
N PHE A 77 41.30 1.13 7.46
CA PHE A 77 39.93 1.57 7.75
C PHE A 77 39.25 0.67 8.80
N LYS A 78 39.48 -0.64 8.75
CA LYS A 78 38.94 -1.58 9.75
C LYS A 78 39.49 -1.34 11.17
N LYS A 79 40.74 -0.90 11.30
CA LYS A 79 41.43 -0.63 12.58
C LYS A 79 40.98 0.65 13.29
N LEU A 80 40.28 1.55 12.60
CA LEU A 80 39.83 2.82 13.15
C LEU A 80 38.61 2.68 14.07
N ASN A 81 38.43 3.67 14.95
CA ASN A 81 37.24 3.77 15.79
C ASN A 81 36.00 4.16 14.96
N VAL A 82 34.80 3.94 15.50
CA VAL A 82 33.52 4.22 14.82
C VAL A 82 33.43 5.70 14.40
N ASP A 83 33.86 6.62 15.25
CA ASP A 83 33.81 8.06 14.96
C ASP A 83 34.77 8.47 13.84
N GLU A 84 35.95 7.86 13.78
CA GLU A 84 36.95 8.11 12.74
C GLU A 84 36.50 7.52 11.39
N LYS A 85 35.85 6.35 11.41
CA LYS A 85 35.22 5.74 10.24
C LYS A 85 34.14 6.64 9.67
N ASN A 86 33.28 7.19 10.52
CA ASN A 86 32.23 8.13 10.14
C ASN A 86 32.80 9.43 9.58
N LEU A 87 33.86 9.97 10.21
CA LEU A 87 34.54 11.18 9.74
C LEU A 87 35.11 10.98 8.34
N ILE A 88 35.80 9.86 8.09
CA ILE A 88 36.38 9.52 6.79
C ILE A 88 35.27 9.31 5.76
N PHE A 89 34.24 8.56 6.11
CA PHE A 89 33.12 8.29 5.21
C PHE A 89 32.42 9.59 4.77
N ASN A 90 32.10 10.46 5.72
CA ASN A 90 31.45 11.73 5.44
C ASN A 90 32.35 12.65 4.61
N THR A 91 33.64 12.76 4.98
CA THR A 91 34.60 13.61 4.25
C THR A 91 34.79 13.15 2.80
N VAL A 92 34.90 11.84 2.57
CA VAL A 92 35.02 11.29 1.20
C VAL A 92 33.70 11.52 0.44
N GLN A 93 32.56 11.31 1.08
CA GLN A 93 31.24 11.52 0.47
C GLN A 93 30.93 12.98 0.12
N ASP A 94 31.44 13.93 0.92
CA ASP A 94 31.27 15.36 0.67
C ASP A 94 32.07 15.84 -0.54
N ASN A 95 33.24 15.24 -0.77
CA ASN A 95 34.17 15.64 -1.84
C ASN A 95 34.04 14.82 -3.14
N LEU A 96 33.29 13.71 -3.15
CA LEU A 96 32.95 12.98 -4.38
C LEU A 96 32.07 13.83 -5.33
N PRO A 97 32.18 13.67 -6.66
CA PRO A 97 31.27 14.30 -7.60
C PRO A 97 29.82 13.83 -7.36
N LYS A 98 28.83 14.68 -7.67
CA LYS A 98 27.39 14.41 -7.40
C LYS A 98 26.91 13.05 -7.93
N SER A 99 27.48 12.56 -9.03
CA SER A 99 27.19 11.25 -9.64
C SER A 99 27.58 10.04 -8.80
N GLU A 100 28.55 10.18 -7.89
CA GLU A 100 29.13 9.07 -7.11
C GLU A 100 28.78 9.14 -5.62
N LYS A 101 28.11 10.22 -5.20
CA LYS A 101 27.62 10.36 -3.83
C LYS A 101 26.52 9.33 -3.56
N LYS A 102 26.75 8.42 -2.59
CA LYS A 102 25.74 7.45 -2.11
C LYS A 102 24.45 8.11 -1.57
N LEU A 103 24.48 9.41 -1.25
CA LEU A 103 23.30 10.18 -0.83
C LEU A 103 22.37 10.56 -2.00
N PHE A 104 22.86 10.51 -3.24
CA PHE A 104 22.09 10.80 -4.46
C PHE A 104 21.68 9.54 -5.26
N LYS A 105 22.06 8.33 -4.82
CA LYS A 105 21.54 7.08 -5.40
C LYS A 105 20.06 6.79 -5.07
N ASN A 106 19.37 7.69 -4.37
CA ASN A 106 17.93 7.63 -4.15
C ASN A 106 17.29 8.89 -4.72
N LYS A 107 17.02 8.94 -6.04
CA LYS A 107 15.78 9.57 -6.58
C LYS A 107 15.57 9.53 -8.10
N ASP A 108 16.54 9.16 -8.93
CA ASP A 108 16.36 9.26 -10.39
C ASP A 108 16.68 7.96 -11.16
N ASP A 109 16.17 6.82 -10.71
CA ASP A 109 16.00 5.64 -11.58
C ASP A 109 14.53 5.23 -11.63
N SER A 110 13.91 5.62 -12.74
CA SER A 110 12.63 5.14 -13.22
C SER A 110 12.64 3.62 -13.35
N ASN A 111 12.09 2.90 -12.36
CA ASN A 111 11.41 1.59 -12.44
C ASN A 111 11.31 0.84 -11.10
N PHE A 112 11.33 1.54 -9.95
CA PHE A 112 10.93 0.90 -8.70
C PHE A 112 9.41 0.90 -8.58
N THR A 113 8.76 -0.18 -9.04
CA THR A 113 7.36 -0.44 -8.70
C THR A 113 7.32 -0.78 -7.21
N GLU A 114 7.03 0.21 -6.35
CA GLU A 114 6.63 -0.02 -4.95
C GLU A 114 5.31 -0.81 -4.94
N SER A 115 5.42 -2.11 -5.18
CA SER A 115 4.30 -3.04 -5.21
C SER A 115 4.08 -3.55 -3.79
N ALA A 116 2.87 -3.32 -3.28
CA ALA A 116 2.43 -3.93 -2.04
C ALA A 116 1.90 -5.34 -2.33
N PHE A 117 2.03 -6.25 -1.38
CA PHE A 117 1.62 -7.65 -1.52
C PHE A 117 0.68 -8.07 -0.39
N PHE A 118 -0.29 -8.92 -0.73
CA PHE A 118 -0.98 -9.75 0.25
C PHE A 118 -0.15 -10.99 0.54
N ILE A 119 0.06 -11.31 1.81
CA ILE A 119 0.91 -12.43 2.24
C ILE A 119 0.16 -13.29 3.27
N CYS A 120 0.16 -14.60 3.03
CA CYS A 120 -0.34 -15.57 3.98
C CYS A 120 0.79 -15.98 4.94
N LYS A 121 0.65 -15.68 6.23
CA LYS A 121 1.61 -16.12 7.25
C LYS A 121 1.63 -17.63 7.48
N ASN A 122 0.57 -18.36 7.10
CA ASN A 122 0.47 -19.80 7.33
C ASN A 122 1.18 -20.63 6.26
N CYS A 123 0.99 -20.31 4.98
CA CYS A 123 1.52 -21.12 3.87
C CYS A 123 2.53 -20.37 2.97
N GLY A 124 2.83 -19.11 3.23
CA GLY A 124 3.75 -18.31 2.43
C GLY A 124 3.19 -17.82 1.08
N PHE A 125 1.94 -18.15 0.75
CA PHE A 125 1.28 -17.63 -0.44
C PHE A 125 1.31 -16.10 -0.45
N ASN A 126 1.73 -15.51 -1.57
CA ASN A 126 1.72 -14.08 -1.76
C ASN A 126 1.14 -13.70 -3.12
N LYS A 127 0.50 -12.52 -3.19
CA LYS A 127 0.00 -11.94 -4.44
C LYS A 127 0.14 -10.42 -4.42
N PRO A 128 0.46 -9.76 -5.54
CA PRO A 128 0.51 -8.31 -5.61
C PRO A 128 -0.87 -7.69 -5.38
N ILE A 129 -0.90 -6.49 -4.81
CA ILE A 129 -2.12 -5.70 -4.64
C ILE A 129 -2.34 -4.87 -5.89
N GLU A 130 -3.44 -5.12 -6.58
CA GLU A 130 -3.84 -4.33 -7.75
C GLU A 130 -4.33 -2.94 -7.33
N GLY A 131 -4.06 -1.94 -8.16
CA GLY A 131 -4.55 -0.58 -7.98
C GLY A 131 -6.08 -0.54 -7.89
N GLY A 132 -6.61 0.18 -6.90
CA GLY A 132 -8.06 0.24 -6.63
C GLY A 132 -8.57 -0.80 -5.64
N THR A 133 -7.72 -1.71 -5.15
CA THR A 133 -8.11 -2.65 -4.09
C THR A 133 -8.37 -1.91 -2.77
N GLN A 134 -9.60 -2.01 -2.24
CA GLN A 134 -9.95 -1.41 -0.95
C GLN A 134 -9.38 -2.25 0.20
N ILE A 135 -8.27 -1.78 0.79
CA ILE A 135 -7.57 -2.46 1.88
C ILE A 135 -8.25 -2.24 3.24
N PHE A 136 -8.70 -1.01 3.49
CA PHE A 136 -9.29 -0.61 4.75
C PHE A 136 -10.35 0.46 4.53
N LYS A 137 -11.44 0.38 5.27
CA LYS A 137 -12.47 1.42 5.34
C LYS A 137 -12.91 1.56 6.79
N LYS A 138 -12.68 2.73 7.36
CA LYS A 138 -13.22 3.10 8.67
C LYS A 138 -14.40 4.02 8.45
N SER A 139 -15.59 3.57 8.78
CA SER A 139 -16.76 4.44 8.87
C SER A 139 -16.77 5.02 10.29
N ILE A 140 -16.51 6.31 10.45
CA ILE A 140 -16.63 7.02 11.73
C ILE A 140 -17.98 7.74 11.73
N GLY A 141 -18.80 7.49 12.76
CA GLY A 141 -20.12 8.07 12.94
C GLY A 141 -21.25 7.22 12.34
N ASP A 142 -22.46 7.36 12.90
CA ASP A 142 -23.74 6.75 12.49
C ASP A 142 -24.21 7.18 11.09
N SER A 143 -23.32 7.09 10.11
CA SER A 143 -23.60 7.33 8.71
C SER A 143 -23.82 6.01 7.97
N LYS A 144 -24.75 5.19 8.50
CA LYS A 144 -25.61 4.33 7.65
C LYS A 144 -26.52 5.16 6.72
N LEU A 145 -26.33 6.49 6.69
CA LEU A 145 -27.04 7.45 5.88
C LEU A 145 -26.21 8.02 4.71
N SER A 146 -25.17 7.32 4.26
CA SER A 146 -24.69 7.53 2.88
C SER A 146 -25.64 6.80 1.94
N THR A 147 -26.67 7.56 1.57
CA THR A 147 -27.44 7.45 0.33
C THR A 147 -26.67 6.64 -0.72
N THR A 148 -27.22 5.48 -1.12
CA THR A 148 -26.75 4.53 -2.15
C THR A 148 -26.14 3.24 -1.57
N ILE A 149 -26.97 2.19 -1.54
CA ILE A 149 -26.58 0.76 -1.58
C ILE A 149 -25.80 0.26 -0.36
N GLN A 150 -26.49 -0.34 0.61
CA GLN A 150 -26.08 -1.57 1.30
C GLN A 150 -27.10 -1.92 2.40
N MET A 151 -28.24 -2.47 1.97
CA MET A 151 -28.75 -3.75 2.48
C MET A 151 -29.65 -4.33 1.38
N PRO A 152 -29.40 -5.56 0.89
CA PRO A 152 -30.34 -6.31 0.08
C PRO A 152 -31.36 -7.03 0.97
N GLU A 153 -31.68 -6.47 2.15
CA GLU A 153 -32.90 -6.90 2.83
C GLU A 153 -34.04 -6.35 2.00
N SER A 154 -34.64 -7.26 1.24
CA SER A 154 -35.88 -6.99 0.55
C SER A 154 -36.88 -6.51 1.59
N TYR A 155 -37.19 -5.21 1.57
CA TYR A 155 -38.23 -4.67 2.43
C TYR A 155 -39.63 -5.21 2.05
N SER A 156 -39.72 -6.13 1.08
CA SER A 156 -40.93 -6.87 0.69
C SER A 156 -41.67 -7.43 1.91
N ASP A 157 -40.95 -7.94 2.90
CA ASP A 157 -41.57 -8.62 4.04
C ASP A 157 -42.36 -7.65 4.94
N ARG A 158 -42.03 -6.36 4.88
CA ARG A 158 -42.77 -5.30 5.59
C ARG A 158 -44.16 -5.09 5.02
N ILE A 159 -44.48 -5.61 3.84
CA ILE A 159 -45.84 -5.60 3.29
C ILE A 159 -46.79 -6.44 4.15
N TYR A 160 -46.28 -7.47 4.83
CA TYR A 160 -47.07 -8.36 5.69
C TYR A 160 -47.24 -7.84 7.12
N ASP A 161 -46.50 -6.79 7.50
CA ASP A 161 -46.64 -6.17 8.81
C ASP A 161 -47.92 -5.33 8.88
N THR A 162 -48.81 -5.70 9.79
CA THR A 162 -50.10 -5.03 10.01
C THR A 162 -49.97 -3.81 10.92
N THR A 163 -48.83 -3.63 11.59
CA THR A 163 -48.56 -2.48 12.47
C THR A 163 -48.04 -1.26 11.70
N LEU A 164 -47.56 -1.46 10.46
CA LEU A 164 -47.04 -0.38 9.63
C LEU A 164 -48.17 0.41 8.96
N PRO A 165 -48.04 1.75 8.89
CA PRO A 165 -49.05 2.58 8.29
C PRO A 165 -49.09 2.39 6.77
N ARG A 166 -50.30 2.53 6.22
CA ARG A 166 -50.60 2.29 4.80
C ARG A 166 -51.20 3.52 4.16
N THR A 167 -50.95 3.71 2.87
CA THR A 167 -51.53 4.80 2.09
C THR A 167 -52.02 4.32 0.74
N VAL A 168 -53.16 4.84 0.32
CA VAL A 168 -53.71 4.67 -1.04
C VAL A 168 -53.44 5.88 -1.93
N ARG A 169 -52.98 6.99 -1.32
CA ARG A 169 -52.77 8.29 -1.98
C ARG A 169 -51.36 8.41 -2.53
N TYR A 170 -51.05 7.62 -3.56
CA TYR A 170 -49.79 7.71 -4.29
C TYR A 170 -49.96 7.28 -5.74
N ILE A 171 -48.94 7.52 -6.56
CA ILE A 171 -48.82 6.92 -7.89
C ILE A 171 -47.57 6.04 -7.84
N CYS A 172 -47.73 4.75 -8.12
CA CYS A 172 -46.59 3.82 -8.12
C CYS A 172 -45.51 4.31 -9.09
N LYS A 173 -44.24 4.35 -8.68
CA LYS A 173 -43.15 4.78 -9.57
C LYS A 173 -42.87 3.77 -10.70
N ASN A 174 -43.32 2.53 -10.54
CA ASN A 174 -43.25 1.50 -11.58
C ASN A 174 -44.44 1.63 -12.53
N SER A 175 -44.20 2.09 -13.76
CA SER A 175 -45.23 2.27 -14.80
C SER A 175 -45.88 0.96 -15.27
N LYS A 176 -45.22 -0.19 -15.07
CA LYS A 176 -45.74 -1.51 -15.42
C LYS A 176 -46.68 -2.08 -14.33
N CYS A 177 -46.74 -1.45 -13.16
CA CYS A 177 -47.55 -1.94 -12.04
C CYS A 177 -49.05 -1.73 -12.27
N THR A 178 -49.87 -2.68 -11.82
CA THR A 178 -51.34 -2.58 -11.85
C THR A 178 -51.85 -1.38 -11.05
N SER A 179 -51.24 -1.06 -9.91
CA SER A 179 -51.60 0.09 -9.07
C SER A 179 -51.22 1.44 -9.67
N HIS A 180 -50.35 1.46 -10.68
CA HIS A 180 -50.08 2.68 -11.45
C HIS A 180 -51.33 3.09 -12.25
N LYS A 181 -51.98 2.11 -12.89
CA LYS A 181 -53.13 2.28 -13.78
C LYS A 181 -54.46 2.31 -13.02
N ASP A 182 -54.68 1.38 -12.10
CA ASP A 182 -55.94 1.24 -11.35
C ASP A 182 -55.84 1.92 -9.96
N PRO A 183 -56.64 2.97 -9.68
CA PRO A 183 -56.66 3.60 -8.36
C PRO A 183 -57.12 2.67 -7.24
N SER A 184 -58.03 1.74 -7.52
CA SER A 184 -58.58 0.81 -6.52
C SER A 184 -57.57 -0.23 -6.02
N LYS A 185 -56.44 -0.41 -6.73
CA LYS A 185 -55.36 -1.33 -6.34
C LYS A 185 -54.16 -0.61 -5.74
N ARG A 186 -54.30 0.69 -5.43
CA ARG A 186 -53.23 1.49 -4.82
C ARG A 186 -53.20 1.25 -3.33
N GLU A 187 -52.16 0.57 -2.90
CA GLU A 187 -51.83 0.46 -1.50
C GLU A 187 -50.30 0.40 -1.37
N ALA A 188 -49.76 1.23 -0.48
CA ALA A 188 -48.36 1.22 -0.15
C ALA A 188 -48.17 1.26 1.36
N VAL A 189 -47.25 0.45 1.85
CA VAL A 189 -46.75 0.52 3.23
C VAL A 189 -45.65 1.57 3.27
N PHE A 190 -45.63 2.40 4.31
CA PHE A 190 -44.55 3.36 4.49
C PHE A 190 -44.02 3.40 5.91
N PHE A 191 -42.75 3.75 6.06
CA PHE A 191 -42.11 3.90 7.37
C PHE A 191 -40.94 4.88 7.31
N ARG A 192 -40.57 5.38 8.47
CA ARG A 192 -39.45 6.30 8.65
C ARG A 192 -38.13 5.52 8.66
N LEU A 193 -37.13 6.02 7.93
CA LEU A 193 -35.78 5.48 8.02
C LEU A 193 -35.13 5.87 9.36
N GLU A 194 -34.36 4.95 9.93
CA GLU A 194 -33.60 5.18 11.17
C GLU A 194 -32.80 6.49 11.08
N ASN A 195 -32.85 7.29 12.14
CA ASN A 195 -32.10 8.54 12.29
C ASN A 195 -32.34 9.59 11.18
N SER A 196 -33.46 9.51 10.43
CA SER A 196 -33.81 10.52 9.43
C SER A 196 -35.33 10.72 9.34
N TYR A 197 -35.80 11.87 8.87
CA TYR A 197 -37.23 12.10 8.59
C TYR A 197 -37.67 11.58 7.21
N LYS A 198 -36.79 10.91 6.47
CA LYS A 198 -37.08 10.37 5.15
C LYS A 198 -38.05 9.21 5.27
N LEU A 199 -39.06 9.19 4.41
CA LEU A 199 -40.06 8.13 4.36
C LEU A 199 -39.72 7.17 3.23
N ARG A 200 -39.73 5.88 3.55
CA ARG A 200 -39.66 4.83 2.54
C ARG A 200 -41.07 4.30 2.29
N TYR A 201 -41.42 4.15 1.02
CA TYR A 201 -42.69 3.60 0.56
C TYR A 201 -42.43 2.29 -0.16
N ILE A 202 -43.38 1.36 -0.04
CA ILE A 202 -43.35 0.04 -0.65
C ILE A 202 -44.73 -0.23 -1.24
N CYS A 203 -44.80 -0.40 -2.56
CA CYS A 203 -46.05 -0.77 -3.23
C CYS A 203 -46.42 -2.22 -2.90
N THR A 204 -47.63 -2.48 -2.43
CA THR A 204 -48.08 -3.85 -2.13
C THR A 204 -48.30 -4.70 -3.39
N ALA A 205 -48.56 -4.06 -4.54
CA ALA A 205 -48.88 -4.76 -5.78
C ALA A 205 -47.66 -5.19 -6.62
N CYS A 206 -46.50 -4.53 -6.46
CA CYS A 206 -45.30 -4.82 -7.26
C CYS A 206 -43.99 -4.76 -6.47
N GLU A 207 -44.09 -4.60 -5.15
CA GLU A 207 -42.97 -4.57 -4.20
C GLU A 207 -41.91 -3.50 -4.49
N THR A 208 -42.19 -2.59 -5.43
CA THR A 208 -41.27 -1.52 -5.79
C THR A 208 -41.16 -0.57 -4.60
N THR A 209 -39.93 -0.32 -4.16
CA THR A 209 -39.63 0.59 -3.05
C THR A 209 -39.10 1.92 -3.57
N TRP A 210 -39.50 3.03 -2.96
CA TRP A 210 -38.92 4.36 -3.25
C TRP A 210 -38.84 5.21 -1.99
N LEU A 211 -38.00 6.25 -2.04
CA LEU A 211 -37.86 7.25 -0.97
C LEU A 211 -38.63 8.52 -1.34
N ASN A 212 -39.24 9.15 -0.35
CA ASN A 212 -39.79 10.50 -0.41
C ASN A 212 -39.15 11.35 0.70
#